data_AF-A0A521WEN9-F1
#
_entry.id   AF-A0A521WEN9-F1
#
_cell.length_a   1.000
_cell.length_b   1.000
_cell.length_c   1.000
_cell.angle_alpha   90.00
_cell.angle_beta   90.00
_cell.angle_gamma   90.00
#
_symmetry.space_group_name_H-M   'P 1'
#
loop_
_entity.id
_entity.type
_entity.pdbx_description
1 polymer ?
#
loop_
_entity_poly.entity_id
_entity_poly.type
_entity_poly.pdbx_seq_one_letter_code
_entity_poly.pdbx_strand_id
1 'polypeptide(L)'
;MLLPLRYRRAWIALYWLLVAAIAITSLLPMESLPGAPPGVDKLQHLLAYFSLAFLGIGLVPQRGLVTVVVFVLALGAGLEVAQGLLAAGRIADWIDLLANAAGVGLAAWLGHRGFAGWAARVEERIAGRDS
;
A
#
# COMPACT_ATOMS: atom_id res chain seq x y z
N MET A 1 -2.50 -16.58 4.60
CA MET A 1 -1.69 -17.02 5.77
C MET A 1 -0.47 -16.13 5.85
N LEU A 2 -0.19 -15.55 7.02
CA LEU A 2 1.01 -14.74 7.25
C LEU A 2 2.23 -15.63 7.51
N LEU A 3 3.42 -15.12 7.23
CA LEU A 3 4.67 -15.80 7.56
C LEU A 3 4.91 -15.85 9.08
N PRO A 4 5.62 -16.88 9.58
CA PRO A 4 6.05 -16.95 10.98
C PRO A 4 7.22 -15.98 11.21
N LEU A 5 6.92 -14.72 11.46
CA LEU A 5 7.90 -13.66 11.73
C LEU A 5 8.18 -13.52 13.23
N ARG A 6 9.44 -13.30 13.61
CA ARG A 6 9.88 -13.03 14.99
C ARG A 6 9.25 -11.75 15.53
N TYR A 7 9.18 -10.69 14.74
CA TYR A 7 8.56 -9.41 15.09
C TYR A 7 7.18 -9.23 14.45
N ARG A 8 6.43 -10.33 14.27
CA ARG A 8 5.11 -10.33 13.59
C ARG A 8 4.17 -9.20 14.02
N ARG A 9 4.09 -8.91 15.33
CA ARG A 9 3.21 -7.85 15.85
C ARG A 9 3.63 -6.45 15.37
N ALA A 10 4.93 -6.16 15.35
CA ALA A 10 5.44 -4.87 14.89
C ALA A 10 5.17 -4.68 13.39
N TRP A 11 5.39 -5.71 12.58
CA TRP A 11 5.08 -5.67 11.15
C TRP A 11 3.59 -5.46 10.85
N ILE A 12 2.71 -6.15 11.58
CA ILE A 12 1.26 -5.97 11.45
C ILE A 12 0.85 -4.56 11.89
N ALA A 13 1.41 -4.06 13.00
CA ALA A 13 1.14 -2.70 13.46
C ALA A 13 1.59 -1.65 12.42
N LEU A 14 2.78 -1.82 11.85
CA LEU A 14 3.29 -0.95 10.79
C LEU A 14 2.39 -0.99 9.54
N TYR A 15 1.91 -2.16 9.15
CA TYR A 15 0.99 -2.31 8.03
C TYR A 15 -0.32 -1.56 8.26
N TRP A 16 -0.95 -1.75 9.43
CA TRP A 16 -2.19 -1.05 9.75
C TRP A 16 -2.01 0.45 9.95
N LEU A 17 -0.86 0.89 10.48
CA LEU A 17 -0.52 2.31 10.55
C LEU A 17 -0.46 2.93 9.16
N LEU A 18 0.14 2.22 8.20
CA LEU A 18 0.19 2.67 6.81
C LEU A 18 -1.20 2.68 6.14
N VAL A 19 -2.03 1.67 6.39
CA VAL A 19 -3.44 1.66 5.95
C VAL A 19 -4.18 2.87 6.50
N ALA A 20 -4.06 3.13 7.80
CA ALA A 20 -4.72 4.26 8.45
C ALA A 20 -4.23 5.60 7.89
N ALA A 21 -2.91 5.75 7.69
CA ALA A 21 -2.32 6.94 7.11
C ALA A 21 -2.90 7.21 5.70
N ILE A 22 -2.90 6.21 4.82
CA ILE A 22 -3.44 6.33 3.45
C ILE A 22 -4.93 6.64 3.47
N ALA A 23 -5.71 5.98 4.32
CA ALA A 23 -7.15 6.25 4.45
C ALA A 23 -7.41 7.69 4.91
N ILE A 24 -6.71 8.16 5.95
CA ILE A 24 -6.85 9.53 6.47
C ILE A 24 -6.46 10.55 5.41
N THR A 25 -5.29 10.40 4.77
CA THR A 25 -4.84 11.36 3.76
C THR A 25 -5.69 11.36 2.49
N SER A 26 -6.35 10.24 2.18
CA SER A 26 -7.29 10.17 1.05
C SER A 26 -8.62 10.84 1.39
N LEU A 27 -9.14 10.65 2.61
CA LEU A 27 -10.47 11.17 2.98
C LEU A 27 -10.44 12.63 3.43
N LEU A 28 -9.31 13.12 3.94
CA LEU A 28 -9.18 14.52 4.30
C LEU A 28 -9.21 15.39 3.03
N PRO A 29 -9.95 16.51 3.04
CA PRO A 29 -9.86 17.49 1.98
C PRO A 29 -8.45 18.07 2.01
N MET A 30 -7.57 17.59 1.15
CA MET A 30 -6.37 18.35 0.83
C MET A 30 -6.84 19.59 0.07
N GLU A 31 -6.84 20.73 0.76
CA GLU A 31 -6.72 22.00 0.05
C GLU A 31 -5.52 21.84 -0.87
N SER A 32 -5.77 21.84 -2.18
CA SER A 32 -4.72 21.72 -3.19
C SER A 32 -3.62 22.69 -2.82
N LEU A 33 -2.46 22.20 -2.38
CA LEU A 33 -1.35 23.07 -1.97
C LEU A 33 -1.16 24.10 -3.10
N PRO A 34 -1.36 25.40 -2.85
CA PRO A 34 -1.25 26.38 -3.90
C PRO A 34 0.18 26.32 -4.47
N GLY A 35 0.29 25.90 -5.73
CA GLY A 35 1.56 25.76 -6.44
C GLY A 35 2.13 24.34 -6.60
N ALA A 36 1.41 23.27 -6.21
CA ALA A 36 1.85 21.91 -6.52
C ALA A 36 1.89 21.66 -8.05
N PRO A 37 3.00 21.14 -8.61
CA PRO A 37 3.06 20.79 -10.02
C PRO A 37 1.99 19.76 -10.42
N PRO A 38 1.44 19.83 -11.64
CA PRO A 38 0.49 18.83 -12.13
C PRO A 38 1.08 17.42 -12.05
N GLY A 39 0.34 16.46 -11.48
CA GLY A 39 0.74 15.04 -11.42
C GLY A 39 1.50 14.61 -10.16
N VAL A 40 1.82 15.53 -9.25
CA VAL A 40 2.41 15.17 -7.94
C VAL A 40 1.44 14.33 -7.11
N ASP A 41 0.15 14.64 -7.19
CA ASP A 41 -0.95 13.83 -6.64
C ASP A 41 -0.88 12.37 -7.10
N LYS A 42 -0.75 12.14 -8.41
CA LYS A 42 -0.70 10.81 -9.01
C LYS A 42 0.53 10.03 -8.56
N LEU A 43 1.67 10.71 -8.43
CA LEU A 43 2.87 10.09 -7.90
C LEU A 43 2.71 9.70 -6.42
N GLN A 44 2.03 10.54 -5.62
CA GLN A 44 1.70 10.21 -4.23
C GLN A 44 0.80 8.97 -4.17
N HIS A 45 -0.23 8.90 -5.01
CA HIS A 45 -1.10 7.72 -5.14
C HIS A 45 -0.30 6.46 -5.50
N LEU A 46 0.51 6.52 -6.55
CA LEU A 46 1.36 5.40 -6.96
C LEU A 46 2.27 4.93 -5.82
N LEU A 47 2.99 5.85 -5.16
CA LEU A 47 3.94 5.51 -4.10
C LEU A 47 3.25 5.00 -2.84
N ALA A 48 2.10 5.56 -2.47
CA ALA A 48 1.32 5.12 -1.31
C ALA A 48 0.86 3.68 -1.48
N TYR A 49 0.22 3.36 -2.60
CA TYR A 49 -0.31 2.04 -2.88
C TYR A 49 0.79 1.02 -3.20
N PHE A 50 1.89 1.45 -3.84
CA PHE A 50 3.10 0.64 -3.95
C PHE A 50 3.64 0.28 -2.57
N SER A 51 3.82 1.25 -1.67
CA SER A 51 4.40 1.02 -0.34
C SER A 51 3.51 0.08 0.49
N LEU A 52 2.19 0.29 0.45
CA LEU A 52 1.24 -0.56 1.14
C LEU A 52 1.26 -2.00 0.62
N ALA A 53 1.21 -2.18 -0.70
CA ALA A 53 1.30 -3.50 -1.32
C ALA A 53 2.66 -4.15 -1.07
N PHE A 54 3.76 -3.40 -1.19
CA PHE A 54 5.12 -3.89 -0.99
C PHE A 54 5.37 -4.34 0.46
N LEU A 55 4.83 -3.63 1.44
CA LEU A 55 4.85 -4.08 2.83
C LEU A 55 4.02 -5.34 2.99
N GLY A 56 2.81 -5.39 2.41
CA GLY A 56 1.91 -6.54 2.46
C GLY A 56 2.51 -7.82 1.87
N ILE A 57 3.14 -7.76 0.69
CA ILE A 57 3.82 -8.92 0.08
C ILE A 57 4.98 -9.42 0.94
N GLY A 58 5.57 -8.56 1.76
CA GLY A 58 6.63 -8.93 2.71
C GLY A 58 6.13 -9.80 3.87
N LEU A 59 4.83 -9.76 4.17
CA LEU A 59 4.23 -10.48 5.30
C LEU A 59 3.63 -11.83 4.90
N VAL A 60 3.55 -12.12 3.60
CA VAL A 60 2.91 -13.32 3.06
C VAL A 60 3.89 -14.17 2.25
N PRO A 61 3.69 -15.50 2.18
CA PRO A 61 4.36 -16.33 1.19
C PRO A 61 3.81 -16.04 -0.23
N GLN A 62 4.47 -16.57 -1.26
CA GLN A 62 4.10 -16.39 -2.68
C GLN A 62 2.61 -16.64 -2.97
N ARG A 63 2.04 -17.69 -2.37
CA ARG A 63 0.60 -18.02 -2.52
C ARG A 63 -0.36 -16.98 -1.96
N GLY A 64 0.12 -16.06 -1.12
CA GLY A 64 -0.65 -14.97 -0.52
C GLY A 64 -0.59 -13.66 -1.30
N LEU A 65 0.19 -13.57 -2.38
CA LEU A 65 0.31 -12.34 -3.18
C LEU A 65 -1.06 -11.86 -3.69
N VAL A 66 -1.87 -12.78 -4.21
CA VAL A 66 -3.21 -12.47 -4.72
C VAL A 66 -4.09 -11.85 -3.63
N THR A 67 -4.02 -12.35 -2.40
CA THR A 67 -4.78 -11.79 -1.27
C THR A 67 -4.37 -10.34 -0.99
N VAL A 68 -3.06 -10.04 -1.01
CA VAL A 68 -2.56 -8.67 -0.79
C VAL A 68 -3.02 -7.75 -1.92
N VAL A 69 -2.86 -8.18 -3.17
CA VAL A 69 -3.28 -7.39 -4.34
C VAL A 69 -4.76 -7.07 -4.29
N VAL A 70 -5.61 -8.09 -4.10
CA VAL A 70 -7.07 -7.90 -4.05
C VAL A 70 -7.46 -7.01 -2.88
N PHE A 71 -6.89 -7.21 -1.70
CA PHE A 71 -7.18 -6.37 -0.54
C PHE A 71 -6.82 -4.91 -0.76
N VAL A 72 -5.61 -4.62 -1.27
CA VAL A 72 -5.14 -3.25 -1.46
C VAL A 72 -5.90 -2.54 -2.59
N LEU A 73 -6.24 -3.24 -3.68
CA LEU A 73 -7.09 -2.69 -4.74
C LEU A 73 -8.51 -2.41 -4.24
N ALA A 74 -9.10 -3.33 -3.46
CA ALA A 74 -10.42 -3.13 -2.88
C ALA A 74 -10.44 -1.96 -1.89
N LEU A 75 -9.40 -1.81 -1.08
CA LEU A 75 -9.23 -0.65 -0.20
C LEU A 75 -9.20 0.65 -1.02
N GLY A 76 -8.40 0.71 -2.09
CA GLY A 76 -8.31 1.92 -2.90
C GLY A 76 -9.60 2.28 -3.61
N ALA A 77 -10.28 1.30 -4.21
CA ALA A 77 -11.59 1.51 -4.80
C ALA A 77 -12.64 1.97 -3.75
N GLY A 78 -12.58 1.40 -2.54
CA GLY A 78 -13.46 1.79 -1.44
C GLY A 78 -13.21 3.22 -0.97
N LEU A 79 -11.95 3.65 -0.89
CA LEU A 79 -11.58 5.02 -0.54
C LEU A 79 -12.02 6.02 -1.61
N GLU A 80 -11.89 5.68 -2.90
CA GLU A 80 -12.37 6.51 -4.01
C GLU A 80 -13.90 6.73 -3.94
N VAL A 81 -14.65 5.64 -3.69
CA VAL A 81 -16.11 5.72 -3.50
C VAL A 81 -16.46 6.58 -2.28
N ALA A 82 -15.75 6.39 -1.16
CA ALA A 82 -15.97 7.18 0.04
C ALA A 82 -15.67 8.67 -0.17
N GLN A 83 -14.60 9.02 -0.90
CA GLN A 83 -14.30 10.39 -1.30
C GLN A 83 -15.44 10.99 -2.14
N GLY A 84 -15.94 10.25 -3.15
CA GLY A 84 -17.05 10.71 -3.98
C GLY A 84 -18.34 10.96 -3.21
N LEU A 85 -18.63 10.13 -2.20
CA LEU A 85 -19.79 10.31 -1.31
C LEU A 85 -19.64 11.48 -0.34
N LEU A 86 -18.44 11.72 0.19
CA LEU A 86 -18.17 12.78 1.18
C LEU A 86 -17.98 14.16 0.54
N ALA A 87 -17.44 14.23 -0.68
CA ALA A 87 -17.02 15.49 -1.31
C ALA A 87 -18.10 16.17 -2.17
N ALA A 88 -19.39 15.95 -1.89
CA ALA A 88 -20.54 16.67 -2.49
C ALA A 88 -20.46 16.89 -4.02
N GLY A 89 -20.12 15.84 -4.79
CA GLY A 89 -20.10 15.91 -6.25
C GLY A 89 -18.71 15.98 -6.91
N ARG A 90 -17.62 15.75 -6.17
CA ARG A 90 -16.31 15.51 -6.79
C ARG A 90 -16.35 14.21 -7.61
N ILE A 91 -16.05 14.32 -8.90
CA ILE A 91 -15.98 13.17 -9.81
C ILE A 91 -14.79 12.31 -9.37
N ALA A 92 -15.02 11.01 -9.18
CA ALA A 92 -13.96 10.04 -8.96
C ALA A 92 -12.91 10.16 -10.06
N ASP A 93 -11.65 10.39 -9.70
CA ASP A 93 -10.60 10.54 -10.70
C ASP A 93 -10.10 9.14 -11.08
N TRP A 94 -10.57 8.67 -12.24
CA TRP A 94 -10.11 7.42 -12.83
C TRP A 94 -8.59 7.31 -12.94
N ILE A 95 -7.89 8.45 -13.00
CA ILE A 95 -6.44 8.50 -13.05
C ILE A 95 -5.82 8.16 -11.68
N ASP A 96 -6.45 8.54 -10.57
CA ASP A 96 -6.00 8.15 -9.23
C ASP A 96 -6.15 6.64 -9.02
N LEU A 97 -7.28 6.07 -9.47
CA LEU A 97 -7.47 4.62 -9.45
C LEU A 97 -6.41 3.88 -10.29
N LEU A 98 -6.05 4.43 -11.45
CA LEU A 98 -4.98 3.87 -12.30
C LEU A 98 -3.60 3.97 -11.63
N ALA A 99 -3.29 5.11 -10.98
CA ALA A 99 -2.05 5.29 -10.23
C ALA A 99 -1.94 4.30 -9.06
N ASN A 100 -3.04 4.12 -8.31
CA ASN A 100 -3.15 3.14 -7.24
C ASN A 100 -2.87 1.73 -7.78
N ALA A 101 -3.55 1.34 -8.87
CA ALA A 101 -3.41 0.03 -9.49
C ALA A 101 -1.99 -0.22 -10.03
N ALA A 102 -1.35 0.81 -10.61
CA ALA A 102 0.03 0.73 -11.07
C ALA A 102 1.01 0.47 -9.92
N GLY A 103 0.84 1.16 -8.78
CA GLY A 103 1.65 0.93 -7.58
C GLY A 103 1.49 -0.50 -7.04
N VAL A 104 0.26 -1.00 -6.95
CA VAL A 104 -0.02 -2.39 -6.54
C VAL A 104 0.58 -3.39 -7.53
N GLY A 105 0.43 -3.15 -8.83
CA GLY A 105 0.97 -4.00 -9.89
C GLY A 105 2.50 -4.10 -9.84
N LEU A 106 3.19 -2.98 -9.58
CA LEU A 106 4.64 -2.97 -9.41
C LEU A 106 5.08 -3.79 -8.19
N ALA A 107 4.40 -3.64 -7.06
CA ALA A 107 4.69 -4.45 -5.87
C ALA A 107 4.41 -5.94 -6.14
N ALA A 108 3.29 -6.28 -6.79
CA ALA A 108 2.96 -7.65 -7.16
C ALA A 108 4.02 -8.27 -8.07
N TRP A 109 4.49 -7.51 -9.08
CA TRP A 109 5.56 -7.92 -9.97
C TRP A 109 6.86 -8.23 -9.20
N LEU A 110 7.26 -7.38 -8.26
CA LEU A 110 8.39 -7.65 -7.37
C LEU A 110 8.17 -8.92 -6.54
N GLY A 111 6.96 -9.10 -6.00
CA GLY A 111 6.55 -10.31 -5.30
C GLY A 111 6.82 -11.56 -6.13
N HIS A 112 6.34 -11.58 -7.38
CA HIS A 112 6.57 -12.67 -8.33
C HIS A 112 8.06 -12.90 -8.65
N ARG A 113 8.89 -11.85 -8.64
CA ARG A 113 10.35 -11.93 -8.81
C ARG A 113 11.11 -12.42 -7.56
N GLY A 114 10.40 -12.85 -6.52
CA GLY A 114 11.01 -13.42 -5.31
C GLY A 114 11.15 -12.42 -4.16
N PHE A 115 10.52 -11.24 -4.23
CA PHE A 115 10.43 -10.33 -3.08
C PHE A 115 9.30 -10.70 -2.11
N ALA A 116 8.45 -11.68 -2.42
CA ALA A 116 7.47 -12.18 -1.46
C ALA A 116 8.18 -12.67 -0.17
N GLY A 117 7.62 -12.32 0.98
CA GLY A 117 8.18 -12.70 2.28
C GLY A 117 9.51 -12.04 2.64
N TRP A 118 9.87 -10.91 2.01
CA TRP A 118 11.14 -10.21 2.28
C TRP A 118 11.33 -9.83 3.75
N ALA A 119 10.24 -9.65 4.52
CA ALA A 119 10.33 -9.30 5.94
C ALA A 119 11.06 -10.39 6.75
N ALA A 120 10.84 -11.67 6.42
CA ALA A 120 11.53 -12.78 7.07
C ALA A 120 13.06 -12.71 6.85
N ARG A 121 13.47 -12.41 5.61
CA ARG A 121 14.89 -12.23 5.24
C ARG A 121 15.53 -11.03 5.94
N VAL A 122 14.77 -9.97 6.19
CA VAL A 122 15.25 -8.82 6.96
C VAL A 122 15.47 -9.21 8.41
N GLU A 123 14.54 -9.93 9.02
CA GLU A 123 14.70 -10.42 10.40
C GLU A 123 15.89 -11.37 10.55
N GLU A 124 16.09 -12.29 9.59
CA GLU A 124 17.25 -13.18 9.55
C GLU A 124 18.58 -12.41 9.50
N ARG A 125 18.66 -11.37 8.66
CA ARG A 125 19.86 -10.53 8.54
C ARG A 125 20.15 -9.68 9.78
N ILE A 126 19.12 -9.27 10.50
CA ILE A 126 19.28 -8.55 11.76
C ILE A 126 19.78 -9.52 12.84
N ALA A 127 19.15 -10.69 12.96
CA ALA A 127 19.52 -11.68 13.97
C ALA A 127 20.93 -12.26 13.75
N GLY A 128 21.38 -12.43 12.50
CA GLY A 128 22.73 -12.93 12.17
C GLY A 128 23.86 -11.90 12.34
N ARG A 129 23.56 -10.65 12.71
CA ARG A 129 24.57 -9.65 13.08
C ARG A 129 24.89 -9.65 14.58
N ASP A 130 24.09 -10.34 15.38
CA ASP A 130 24.20 -10.39 16.84
C ASP A 130 24.93 -11.66 17.34
N SER A 131 25.50 -12.46 16.44
CA SER A 131 26.21 -13.73 16.69
C SER A 131 27.63 -13.70 16.15
#